data_AF-A0A819G155-F1
#
_entry.id   AF-A0A819G155-F1
#
_cell.length_a   1.000
_cell.length_b   1.000
_cell.length_c   1.000
_cell.angle_alpha   90.00
_cell.angle_beta   90.00
_cell.angle_gamma   90.00
#
_symmetry.space_group_name_H-M   'P 1'
#
loop_
_entity.id
_entity.type
_entity.pdbx_description
1 polymer ?
#
loop_
_entity_poly.entity_id
_entity_poly.type
_entity_poly.pdbx_seq_one_letter_code
_entity_poly.pdbx_strand_id
1 'polypeptide(L)'
;MYDIRNCQLANRTCADDFIVSPNLISKYVSQLSENKNIKKVYDVVLIADDPEIYLCLASMFVPLETPISCYQILEETLKYQCVAIGYRLMKYLHDETRVFGIVLNPDKQEQIIFS
;
A
#
# COMPACT_ATOMS: atom_id res chain seq x y z
N MET A 1 -3.47 9.44 -25.68
CA MET A 1 -4.45 9.98 -24.71
C MET A 1 -4.34 9.29 -23.33
N TYR A 2 -3.16 8.82 -22.93
CA TYR A 2 -2.83 8.41 -21.56
C TYR A 2 -1.42 8.94 -21.29
N ASP A 3 -1.33 10.22 -20.98
CA ASP A 3 -0.08 10.91 -20.74
C ASP A 3 0.04 11.22 -19.25
N ILE A 4 1.20 10.99 -18.67
CA ILE A 4 1.53 11.25 -17.27
C ILE A 4 1.24 12.71 -16.92
N ARG A 5 1.45 13.63 -17.87
CA ARG A 5 1.17 15.06 -17.71
C ARG A 5 -0.31 15.36 -17.49
N ASN A 6 -1.19 14.55 -18.08
CA ASN A 6 -2.63 14.69 -17.90
C ASN A 6 -3.10 14.08 -16.56
N CYS A 7 -2.39 13.06 -16.05
CA CYS A 7 -2.66 12.51 -14.72
C CYS A 7 -2.34 13.54 -13.61
N GLN A 8 -1.25 14.29 -13.76
CA GLN A 8 -0.88 15.38 -12.84
C GLN A 8 -1.92 16.51 -12.80
N LEU A 9 -2.57 16.79 -13.92
CA LEU A 9 -3.66 17.78 -14.00
C LEU A 9 -4.95 17.26 -13.34
N ALA A 10 -5.24 15.97 -13.49
CA ALA A 10 -6.41 15.32 -12.89
C ALA A 10 -6.32 15.19 -11.35
N ASN A 11 -5.11 15.06 -10.78
CA ASN A 11 -4.88 15.02 -9.32
C ASN A 11 -5.40 16.24 -8.54
N ARG A 12 -5.72 17.37 -9.22
CA ARG A 12 -6.30 18.56 -8.58
C ARG A 12 -7.83 18.52 -8.44
N THR A 13 -8.47 17.59 -9.12
CA THR A 13 -9.89 17.30 -9.02
C THR A 13 -10.01 16.07 -8.14
N CYS A 14 -10.46 16.22 -6.89
CA CYS A 14 -10.91 15.11 -6.05
C CYS A 14 -12.14 14.46 -6.71
N ALA A 15 -11.91 13.68 -7.76
CA ALA A 15 -12.86 12.72 -8.27
C ALA A 15 -12.25 11.35 -7.96
N ASP A 16 -13.07 10.46 -7.41
CA ASP A 16 -12.76 9.08 -7.01
C ASP A 16 -12.39 8.15 -8.20
N ASP A 17 -11.74 8.69 -9.23
CA ASP A 17 -11.42 8.00 -10.47
C ASP A 17 -10.02 7.38 -10.38
N PHE A 18 -9.96 6.05 -10.50
CA PHE A 18 -8.72 5.28 -10.60
C PHE A 18 -7.96 5.64 -11.88
N ILE A 19 -6.99 6.54 -11.78
CA ILE A 19 -6.03 6.77 -12.85
C ILE A 19 -4.97 5.68 -12.82
N VAL A 20 -5.16 4.62 -13.60
CA VAL A 20 -4.10 3.65 -13.85
C VAL A 20 -3.07 4.29 -14.77
N SER A 21 -1.96 4.75 -14.18
CA SER A 21 -0.85 5.30 -14.96
C SER A 21 -0.30 4.23 -15.90
N PRO A 22 -0.06 4.52 -17.18
CA PRO A 22 0.63 3.61 -18.09
C PRO A 22 2.03 3.19 -17.58
N ASN A 23 2.60 3.91 -16.61
CA ASN A 23 3.84 3.54 -15.93
C ASN A 23 3.76 2.23 -15.13
N LEU A 24 2.56 1.76 -14.76
CA LEU A 24 2.42 0.52 -13.99
C LEU A 24 2.91 -0.69 -14.81
N ILE A 25 2.58 -0.72 -16.10
CA ILE A 25 3.05 -1.76 -17.03
C ILE A 25 4.57 -1.70 -17.18
N SER A 26 5.14 -0.51 -17.36
CA SER A 26 6.60 -0.33 -17.46
C SER A 26 7.32 -0.82 -16.19
N LYS A 27 6.77 -0.52 -15.00
CA LYS A 27 7.32 -1.01 -13.72
C LYS A 27 7.23 -2.53 -13.59
N TYR A 28 6.11 -3.11 -13.99
CA TYR A 28 5.93 -4.57 -14.02
C TYR A 28 6.97 -5.25 -14.93
N VAL A 29 7.14 -4.76 -16.16
CA VAL A 29 8.12 -5.31 -17.11
C VAL A 29 9.55 -5.16 -16.62
N SER A 30 9.89 -4.02 -15.98
CA SER A 30 11.21 -3.81 -15.38
C SER A 30 11.50 -4.85 -14.30
N GLN A 31 10.58 -5.04 -13.34
CA GLN A 31 10.74 -6.02 -12.27
C GLN A 31 10.83 -7.46 -12.80
N LEU A 32 10.04 -7.80 -13.82
CA LEU A 32 10.09 -9.12 -14.45
C LEU A 32 11.43 -9.39 -15.16
N SER A 33 12.01 -8.35 -15.76
CA SER A 33 13.31 -8.43 -16.44
C SER A 33 14.46 -8.66 -15.46
N GLU A 34 14.37 -8.09 -14.26
CA GLU A 34 15.34 -8.29 -13.18
C GLU A 34 15.20 -9.66 -12.51
N ASN A 35 13.97 -10.13 -12.29
CA ASN A 35 13.72 -11.41 -11.65
C ASN A 35 12.48 -12.10 -12.22
N LYS A 36 12.69 -13.07 -13.11
CA LYS A 36 11.60 -13.85 -13.73
C LYS A 36 10.70 -14.56 -12.71
N ASN A 37 11.20 -14.86 -11.50
CA ASN A 37 10.40 -15.51 -10.47
C ASN A 37 9.33 -14.59 -9.88
N ILE A 38 9.47 -13.27 -10.01
CA ILE A 38 8.47 -12.31 -9.50
C ILE A 38 7.13 -12.43 -10.23
N LYS A 39 7.13 -13.00 -11.45
CA LYS A 39 5.89 -13.33 -12.18
C LYS A 39 4.93 -14.13 -11.30
N LYS A 40 5.44 -15.09 -10.51
CA LYS A 40 4.62 -15.93 -9.63
C LYS A 40 3.88 -15.11 -8.56
N VAL A 41 4.47 -14.02 -8.10
CA VAL A 41 3.84 -13.12 -7.12
C VAL A 41 2.75 -12.30 -7.79
N TYR A 42 3.03 -11.74 -8.97
CA TYR A 42 2.03 -10.98 -9.74
C TYR A 42 0.87 -11.85 -10.22
N ASP A 43 1.12 -13.10 -10.61
CA ASP A 43 0.08 -14.06 -10.99
C ASP A 43 -0.87 -14.36 -9.82
N VAL A 44 -0.45 -14.13 -8.57
CA VAL A 44 -1.31 -14.27 -7.41
C VAL A 44 -2.02 -12.95 -7.11
N VAL A 45 -1.26 -11.86 -6.95
CA VAL A 45 -1.78 -10.57 -6.47
C VAL A 45 -2.70 -9.85 -7.48
N LEU A 46 -2.54 -10.12 -8.78
CA LEU A 46 -3.35 -9.48 -9.84
C LEU A 46 -4.57 -10.31 -10.28
N ILE A 47 -4.72 -11.53 -9.75
CA ILE A 47 -5.93 -12.35 -9.96
C ILE A 47 -6.88 -12.07 -8.79
N ALA A 48 -8.18 -12.04 -9.06
CA ALA A 48 -9.22 -11.90 -8.03
C ALA A 48 -9.49 -13.24 -7.31
N ASP A 49 -8.42 -13.91 -6.89
CA ASP A 49 -8.43 -15.12 -6.06
C ASP A 49 -7.42 -14.92 -4.93
N ASP A 50 -7.67 -15.56 -3.79
CA ASP A 50 -6.81 -15.42 -2.60
C ASP A 50 -5.34 -15.80 -2.89
N PRO A 51 -4.36 -15.07 -2.31
CA PRO A 51 -4.46 -13.89 -1.44
C PRO A 51 -4.54 -12.52 -2.14
N GLU A 52 -5.39 -11.63 -1.61
CA GLU A 52 -5.56 -10.23 -2.06
C GLU A 52 -4.94 -9.19 -1.10
N ILE A 53 -4.76 -7.95 -1.59
CA ILE A 53 -4.26 -6.80 -0.80
C ILE A 53 -5.42 -5.91 -0.38
N TYR A 54 -5.60 -5.74 0.92
CA TYR A 54 -6.66 -4.93 1.52
C TYR A 54 -6.12 -3.72 2.30
N LEU A 55 -6.92 -2.66 2.35
CA LEU A 55 -6.79 -1.60 3.34
C LEU A 55 -7.82 -1.84 4.44
N CYS A 56 -7.32 -2.03 5.66
CA CYS A 56 -8.14 -2.28 6.84
C CYS A 56 -7.95 -1.15 7.86
N LEU A 57 -8.96 -0.90 8.69
CA LEU A 57 -8.85 0.05 9.79
C LEU A 57 -7.87 -0.48 10.83
N ALA A 58 -6.93 0.35 11.28
CA ALA A 58 -5.92 -0.04 12.28
C ALA A 58 -6.58 -0.52 13.59
N SER A 59 -7.72 0.07 13.95
CA SER A 59 -8.52 -0.28 15.14
C SER A 59 -9.04 -1.73 15.14
N MET A 60 -9.04 -2.42 13.99
CA MET A 60 -9.41 -3.84 13.92
C MET A 60 -8.34 -4.76 14.52
N PHE A 61 -7.08 -4.31 14.57
CA PHE A 61 -5.95 -5.14 14.98
C PHE A 61 -5.24 -4.59 16.21
N VAL A 62 -5.19 -3.27 16.38
CA VAL A 62 -4.34 -2.64 17.39
C VAL A 62 -5.03 -1.44 18.06
N PRO A 63 -4.70 -1.14 19.34
CA PRO A 63 -5.26 0.03 20.02
C PRO A 63 -4.77 1.35 19.40
N LEU A 64 -5.69 2.32 19.28
CA LEU A 64 -5.37 3.67 18.82
C LEU A 64 -4.73 4.49 19.94
N GLU A 65 -4.11 5.62 19.59
CA GLU A 65 -3.51 6.59 20.51
C GLU A 65 -2.42 6.03 21.43
N THR A 66 -1.86 4.86 21.08
CA THR A 66 -0.75 4.23 21.81
C THR A 66 0.41 3.95 20.87
N PRO A 67 1.67 4.05 21.34
CA PRO A 67 2.82 3.63 20.55
C PRO A 67 2.83 2.12 20.36
N ILE A 68 2.87 1.70 19.09
CA ILE A 68 2.85 0.29 18.70
C ILE A 68 3.94 0.05 17.68
N SER A 69 4.67 -1.06 17.87
CA SER A 69 5.67 -1.52 16.92
C SER A 69 5.03 -2.28 15.75
N CYS A 70 5.67 -2.23 14.60
CA CYS A 70 5.31 -3.07 13.47
C CYS A 70 5.37 -4.57 13.78
N TYR A 71 6.17 -5.01 14.76
CA TYR A 71 6.12 -6.39 15.29
C TYR A 71 4.76 -6.75 15.85
N GLN A 72 4.19 -5.87 16.68
CA GLN A 72 2.87 -6.10 17.29
C GLN A 72 1.77 -6.09 16.24
N ILE A 73 1.84 -5.19 15.24
CA ILE A 73 0.88 -5.17 14.13
C ILE A 73 0.90 -6.50 13.36
N LEU A 74 2.10 -7.02 13.05
CA LEU A 74 2.26 -8.31 12.40
C LEU A 74 1.67 -9.45 13.25
N GLU A 75 1.98 -9.49 14.54
CA GLU A 75 1.46 -10.51 15.46
C GLU A 75 -0.07 -10.49 15.54
N GLU A 76 -0.69 -9.32 15.63
CA GLU A 76 -2.15 -9.19 15.69
C GLU A 76 -2.82 -9.55 14.37
N THR A 77 -2.26 -9.12 13.24
CA THR A 77 -2.84 -9.43 11.91
C THR A 77 -2.80 -10.92 11.56
N LEU A 78 -1.77 -11.64 12.01
CA LEU A 78 -1.66 -13.10 11.82
C LEU A 78 -2.82 -13.87 12.45
N LYS A 79 -3.43 -13.37 13.54
CA LYS A 79 -4.60 -13.99 14.18
C LYS A 79 -5.83 -14.03 13.26
N TYR A 80 -5.86 -13.16 12.25
CA TYR A 80 -6.91 -13.07 11.25
C TYR A 80 -6.53 -13.70 9.90
N GLN A 81 -5.45 -14.51 9.86
CA GLN A 81 -4.91 -15.09 8.63
C GLN A 81 -4.48 -14.04 7.58
N CYS A 82 -4.15 -12.83 8.03
CA CYS A 82 -3.63 -11.76 7.19
C CYS A 82 -2.17 -11.45 7.55
N VAL A 83 -1.45 -10.82 6.62
CA VAL A 83 -0.09 -10.33 6.85
C VAL A 83 -0.04 -8.83 6.58
N ALA A 84 0.28 -8.05 7.62
CA ALA A 84 0.52 -6.62 7.44
C ALA A 84 1.80 -6.38 6.61
N ILE A 85 1.67 -5.75 5.44
CA ILE A 85 2.82 -5.37 4.59
C ILE A 85 3.19 -3.88 4.71
N GLY A 86 2.38 -3.11 5.42
CA GLY A 86 2.53 -1.67 5.58
C GLY A 86 1.34 -1.04 6.30
N TYR A 87 1.33 0.28 6.37
CA TYR A 87 0.24 1.06 6.96
C TYR A 87 0.07 2.39 6.23
N ARG A 88 -1.03 3.08 6.52
CA ARG A 88 -1.29 4.44 6.06
C ARG A 88 -1.64 5.36 7.23
N LEU A 89 -0.97 6.50 7.32
CA LEU A 89 -1.28 7.54 8.30
C LEU A 89 -2.21 8.59 7.70
N MET A 90 -3.46 8.64 8.19
CA MET A 90 -4.50 9.52 7.63
C MET A 90 -4.19 11.01 7.78
N LYS A 91 -3.38 11.43 8.76
CA LYS A 91 -2.90 12.82 8.87
C LYS A 91 -2.13 13.32 7.65
N TYR A 92 -1.61 12.42 6.82
CA TYR A 92 -0.89 12.74 5.58
C TYR A 92 -1.72 12.45 4.33
N LEU A 93 -3.04 12.30 4.44
CA LEU A 93 -3.94 11.92 3.35
C LEU A 93 -3.79 12.79 2.09
N HIS A 94 -3.49 14.08 2.26
CA HIS A 94 -3.34 15.06 1.17
C HIS A 94 -1.88 15.48 0.93
N ASP A 95 -0.92 14.81 1.56
CA ASP A 95 0.50 15.11 1.41
C ASP A 95 1.15 14.14 0.42
N GLU A 96 1.19 14.54 -0.85
CA GLU A 96 1.83 13.78 -1.93
C GLU A 96 3.33 13.55 -1.67
N THR A 97 4.01 14.50 -1.00
CA THR A 97 5.45 14.38 -0.70
C THR A 97 5.74 13.26 0.29
N ARG A 98 4.74 12.87 1.08
CA ARG A 98 4.78 11.71 1.98
C ARG A 98 4.00 10.52 1.45
N VAL A 99 3.81 10.43 0.13
CA VAL A 99 3.12 9.31 -0.53
C VAL A 99 1.73 9.09 0.09
N PHE A 100 1.04 10.18 0.40
CA PHE A 100 -0.28 10.18 1.05
C PHE A 100 -0.33 9.39 2.38
N GLY A 101 0.80 9.33 3.08
CA GLY A 101 0.97 8.64 4.36
C GLY A 101 1.18 7.14 4.26
N ILE A 102 1.34 6.57 3.06
CA ILE A 102 1.54 5.13 2.86
C ILE A 102 3.00 4.77 3.13
N VAL A 103 3.21 3.79 4.02
CA VAL A 103 4.51 3.22 4.34
C VAL A 103 4.44 1.72 4.14
N LEU A 104 5.26 1.21 3.21
CA LEU A 104 5.40 -0.23 2.94
C LEU A 104 6.72 -0.74 3.52
N ASN A 105 6.72 -1.97 4.03
CA ASN A 105 7.87 -2.59 4.69
C ASN A 105 8.56 -1.63 5.70
N PRO A 106 7.81 -1.09 6.68
CA PRO A 106 8.37 -0.21 7.70
C PRO A 106 9.44 -0.91 8.54
N ASP A 107 10.29 -0.13 9.21
CA ASP A 107 11.20 -0.70 10.21
C ASP A 107 10.37 -1.36 11.31
N LYS A 108 10.73 -2.60 11.65
CA LYS A 108 9.97 -3.40 12.60
C LYS A 108 10.02 -2.83 14.03
N GLN A 109 11.09 -2.10 14.35
CA GLN A 109 11.29 -1.47 15.66
C GLN A 109 10.65 -0.09 15.75
N GLU A 110 10.28 0.52 14.62
CA GLU A 110 9.65 1.83 14.59
C GLU A 110 8.33 1.81 15.37
N GLN A 111 8.16 2.85 16.20
CA GLN A 111 6.95 3.05 16.99
C GLN A 111 6.01 3.98 16.23
N ILE A 112 4.79 3.51 16.00
CA ILE A 112 3.75 4.25 15.28
C ILE A 112 2.55 4.43 16.19
N ILE A 113 1.92 5.59 16.08
CA ILE A 113 0.67 5.88 16.77
C ILE A 113 -0.40 6.06 15.69
N PHE A 114 -1.46 5.26 15.78
CA PHE A 114 -2.64 5.37 14.94
C PHE A 114 -3.70 6.22 15.62
N SER A 115 -4.34 7.10 14.85
CA SER A 115 -5.39 8.05 15.27
C SER A 115 -6.54 8.03 14.27
#